data_AF-A0AAV5KRJ4-F1
#
_entry.id   AF-A0AAV5KRJ4-F1
#
_cell.length_a   1.000
_cell.length_b   1.000
_cell.length_c   1.000
_cell.angle_alpha   90.00
_cell.angle_beta   90.00
_cell.angle_gamma   90.00
#
_symmetry.space_group_name_H-M   'P 1'
#
loop_
_entity.id
_entity.type
_entity.pdbx_description
1 polymer ?
#
loop_
_entity_poly.entity_id
_entity_poly.type
_entity_poly.pdbx_seq_one_letter_code
_entity_poly.pdbx_strand_id
1 'polypeptide(L)'
;MADAEHPRLILHNFLSHEECKELEFIHKSCCTVGYRPYVFSTTLSHLVATNSAHLILPFVPIRERLKEKIEEFFGCEYELVIEFTGLIRY
;
A
#
# COMPACT_ATOMS: atom_id res chain seq x y z
N MET A 1 11.12 -33.32 7.33
CA MET A 1 12.11 -32.25 7.10
C MET A 1 11.39 -31.10 6.43
N ALA A 2 11.51 -29.91 7.03
CA ALA A 2 11.12 -28.58 6.56
C ALA A 2 9.64 -28.35 6.19
N ASP A 3 8.80 -28.21 7.22
CA ASP A 3 7.61 -27.35 7.13
C ASP A 3 8.15 -25.91 7.17
N ALA A 4 8.29 -25.28 6.01
CA ALA A 4 8.78 -23.92 5.95
C ALA A 4 7.67 -22.99 6.45
N GLU A 5 7.68 -22.70 7.76
CA GLU A 5 6.95 -21.61 8.38
C GLU A 5 7.17 -20.34 7.55
N HIS A 6 6.18 -19.95 6.75
CA HIS A 6 6.23 -18.69 6.00
C HIS A 6 6.27 -17.54 7.01
N PRO A 7 7.39 -16.80 7.13
CA PRO A 7 7.51 -15.77 8.14
C PRO A 7 6.54 -14.63 7.80
N ARG A 8 5.52 -14.45 8.64
CA ARG A 8 4.54 -13.36 8.50
C ARG A 8 5.00 -12.17 9.34
N LEU A 9 5.28 -11.05 8.68
CA LEU A 9 5.57 -9.78 9.33
C LEU A 9 4.29 -8.95 9.48
N ILE A 10 4.00 -8.50 10.71
CA ILE A 10 2.92 -7.54 11.00
C ILE A 10 3.55 -6.25 11.48
N LEU A 11 3.36 -5.16 10.73
CA LEU A 11 3.90 -3.84 11.08
C LEU A 11 2.87 -3.04 11.87
N HIS A 12 3.00 -3.04 13.20
CA HIS A 12 2.15 -2.25 14.08
C HIS A 12 2.54 -0.77 14.05
N ASN A 13 1.53 0.11 14.03
CA ASN A 13 1.72 1.58 14.04
C ASN A 13 2.69 2.07 12.95
N PHE A 14 2.73 1.36 11.82
CA PHE A 14 3.61 1.68 10.70
C PHE A 14 3.27 3.03 10.05
N LEU A 15 1.98 3.34 10.00
CA LEU A 15 1.46 4.61 9.52
C LEU A 15 1.01 5.45 10.72
N SER A 16 1.29 6.75 10.63
CA SER A 16 0.71 7.72 11.55
C SER A 16 -0.80 7.84 11.34
N HIS A 17 -1.51 8.39 12.33
CA HIS A 17 -2.94 8.66 12.18
C HIS A 17 -3.26 9.62 11.03
N GLU A 18 -2.39 10.60 10.78
CA GLU A 18 -2.54 11.56 9.69
C GLU A 18 -2.30 10.89 8.33
N GLU A 19 -1.27 10.07 8.20
CA GLU A 19 -1.00 9.29 6.99
C GLU A 19 -2.16 8.34 6.66
N CYS A 20 -2.76 7.71 7.67
CA CYS A 20 -3.96 6.92 7.51
C CYS A 20 -5.13 7.74 6.92
N LYS A 21 -5.35 8.96 7.43
CA LYS A 21 -6.42 9.85 6.92
C LYS A 21 -6.17 10.31 5.49
N GLU A 22 -4.92 10.65 5.16
CA GLU A 22 -4.56 11.04 3.79
C GLU A 22 -4.76 9.91 2.80
N LEU A 23 -4.29 8.70 3.14
CA LEU A 23 -4.51 7.52 2.31
C LEU A 23 -6.01 7.21 2.18
N GLU A 24 -6.77 7.33 3.27
CA GLU A 24 -8.22 7.12 3.23
C GLU A 24 -8.91 8.10 2.27
N PHE A 25 -8.52 9.39 2.33
CA PHE A 25 -9.03 10.42 1.44
C PHE A 25 -8.71 10.10 -0.03
N ILE A 26 -7.46 9.77 -0.34
CA ILE A 26 -7.05 9.49 -1.73
C ILE A 26 -7.75 8.26 -2.27
N HIS A 27 -7.82 7.19 -1.48
CA HIS A 27 -8.51 5.97 -1.89
C HIS A 27 -9.99 6.23 -2.11
N LYS A 28 -10.70 6.93 -1.22
CA LYS A 28 -12.11 7.27 -1.43
C LYS A 28 -12.35 8.16 -2.65
N SER A 29 -11.40 9.03 -2.99
CA SER A 29 -11.54 10.00 -4.08
C SER A 29 -11.17 9.44 -5.44
N CYS A 30 -10.19 8.52 -5.50
CA CYS A 30 -9.56 8.08 -6.74
C CYS A 30 -9.59 6.56 -6.93
N CYS A 31 -10.27 5.80 -6.07
CA CYS A 31 -10.37 4.35 -6.26
C CYS A 31 -11.26 3.97 -7.44
N THR A 32 -11.01 2.76 -7.92
CA THR A 32 -11.98 2.01 -8.70
C THR A 32 -12.66 0.98 -7.80
N VAL A 33 -13.97 0.85 -7.92
CA VAL A 33 -14.70 -0.26 -7.30
C VAL A 33 -14.39 -1.52 -8.10
N GLY A 34 -13.65 -2.45 -7.50
CA GLY A 34 -13.34 -3.74 -8.11
C GLY A 34 -14.49 -4.74 -7.98
N TYR A 35 -14.24 -5.98 -8.42
CA TYR A 35 -15.22 -7.07 -8.35
C TYR A 35 -15.48 -7.59 -6.92
N ARG A 36 -14.61 -7.27 -5.95
CA ARG A 36 -14.80 -7.67 -4.56
C ARG A 36 -15.60 -6.61 -3.80
N PRO A 37 -16.71 -7.00 -3.14
CA PRO A 37 -17.41 -6.11 -2.23
C PRO A 37 -16.44 -5.56 -1.18
N TYR A 38 -16.57 -4.28 -0.84
CA TYR A 38 -15.82 -3.61 0.22
C TYR A 38 -14.30 -3.43 -0.01
N VAL A 39 -13.82 -3.69 -1.22
CA VAL A 39 -12.43 -3.42 -1.61
C VAL A 39 -12.39 -2.22 -2.57
N PHE A 40 -11.71 -1.17 -2.14
CA PHE A 40 -11.44 0.01 -2.96
C PHE A 40 -9.95 0.00 -3.33
N SER A 41 -9.62 -0.24 -4.60
CA SER A 41 -8.24 -0.26 -5.07
C SER A 41 -7.86 1.05 -5.76
N THR A 42 -6.67 1.56 -5.44
CA THR A 42 -6.08 2.72 -6.12
C THR A 42 -4.71 2.32 -6.62
N THR A 43 -4.59 2.21 -7.94
CA THR A 43 -3.30 2.06 -8.62
C THR A 43 -2.76 3.44 -8.97
N LEU A 44 -1.48 3.52 -9.32
CA LEU A 44 -0.91 4.77 -9.86
C LEU A 44 -1.65 5.20 -11.14
N SER A 45 -2.06 4.24 -11.96
CA SER A 45 -2.87 4.49 -13.16
C SER A 45 -4.22 5.12 -12.83
N HIS A 46 -4.85 4.76 -11.71
CA HIS A 46 -6.10 5.41 -11.28
C HIS A 46 -5.88 6.89 -10.95
N LEU A 47 -4.78 7.23 -10.26
CA LEU A 47 -4.44 8.63 -9.97
C LEU A 47 -4.22 9.45 -11.25
N VAL A 48 -3.57 8.87 -12.25
CA VAL A 48 -3.39 9.51 -13.57
C VAL A 48 -4.74 9.70 -14.26
N ALA A 49 -5.59 8.67 -14.25
CA ALA A 49 -6.90 8.70 -14.92
C ALA A 49 -7.86 9.75 -14.31
N THR A 50 -7.75 10.04 -13.02
CA THR A 50 -8.56 11.07 -12.34
C THR A 50 -7.93 12.46 -12.38
N ASN A 51 -6.89 12.69 -13.19
CA ASN A 51 -6.10 13.92 -13.19
C ASN A 51 -5.60 14.33 -11.78
N SER A 52 -5.36 13.32 -10.93
CA SER A 52 -4.96 13.47 -9.53
C SER A 52 -3.56 12.91 -9.28
N ALA A 53 -2.70 12.89 -10.30
CA ALA A 53 -1.34 12.34 -10.21
C ALA A 53 -0.52 12.98 -9.08
N HIS A 54 -0.81 14.24 -8.71
CA HIS A 54 -0.18 14.93 -7.57
C HIS A 54 -0.45 14.24 -6.21
N LEU A 55 -1.54 13.47 -6.10
CA LEU A 55 -1.85 12.66 -4.91
C LEU A 55 -0.99 11.40 -4.80
N ILE A 56 -0.02 11.19 -5.71
CA ILE A 56 0.99 10.14 -5.55
C ILE A 56 1.98 10.45 -4.43
N LEU A 57 2.17 11.74 -4.11
CA LEU A 57 3.22 12.19 -3.21
C LEU A 57 3.15 11.56 -1.82
N PRO A 58 1.97 11.37 -1.18
CA PRO A 58 1.88 10.67 0.09
C PRO A 58 2.24 9.18 0.01
N PHE A 59 2.05 8.54 -1.15
CA PHE A 59 2.41 7.13 -1.32
C PHE A 59 3.92 6.92 -1.39
N VAL A 60 4.67 7.78 -2.08
CA VAL A 60 6.11 7.61 -2.29
C VAL A 60 6.89 7.36 -0.97
N PRO A 61 6.85 8.25 0.04
CA PRO A 61 7.61 8.04 1.26
C PRO A 61 7.11 6.83 2.06
N ILE A 62 5.80 6.54 2.03
CA ILE A 62 5.23 5.37 2.69
C ILE A 62 5.76 4.07 2.05
N ARG A 63 5.85 4.04 0.72
CA ARG A 63 6.33 2.89 -0.06
C ARG A 63 7.82 2.63 0.19
N GLU A 64 8.64 3.68 0.22
CA GLU A 64 10.08 3.55 0.52
C GLU A 64 10.31 3.02 1.94
N ARG A 65 9.63 3.59 2.96
CA ARG A 65 9.72 3.07 4.34
C ARG A 65 9.25 1.61 4.45
N LEU A 66 8.25 1.21 3.65
CA LEU A 66 7.75 -0.17 3.66
C LEU A 66 8.77 -1.11 3.01
N LYS A 67 9.35 -0.69 1.89
CA LYS A 67 10.43 -1.40 1.21
C LYS A 67 11.60 -1.64 2.16
N GLU A 68 12.12 -0.61 2.81
CA GLU A 68 13.21 -0.72 3.78
C GLU A 68 12.90 -1.76 4.88
N LYS A 69 11.68 -1.74 5.43
CA LYS A 69 11.27 -2.68 6.49
C LYS A 69 11.13 -4.13 6.00
N ILE A 70 10.67 -4.33 4.78
CA ILE A 70 10.53 -5.66 4.17
C ILE A 70 11.93 -6.19 3.83
N GLU A 71 12.79 -5.38 3.22
CA GLU A 71 14.17 -5.74 2.88
C GLU A 71 14.98 -6.10 4.14
N GLU A 72 14.84 -5.30 5.21
CA GLU A 72 15.45 -5.57 6.52
C GLU A 72 15.00 -6.92 7.10
N PHE A 73 13.70 -7.22 7.03
CA PHE A 73 13.15 -8.45 7.59
C PHE A 73 13.52 -9.71 6.80
N PHE A 74 13.50 -9.63 5.47
CA PHE A 74 13.76 -10.78 4.60
C PHE A 74 15.25 -10.92 4.22
N GLY A 75 16.07 -9.91 4.47
CA GLY A 75 17.50 -9.93 4.16
C GLY A 75 17.81 -9.97 2.66
N CYS A 76 16.96 -9.36 1.84
CA CYS A 76 17.11 -9.29 0.39
C CYS A 76 16.66 -7.93 -0.14
N GLU A 77 17.10 -7.58 -1.35
CA GLU A 77 16.64 -6.39 -2.07
C GLU A 77 15.48 -6.75 -3.01
N TYR A 78 14.50 -5.85 -3.12
CA TYR A 78 13.38 -5.97 -4.04
C TYR A 78 13.41 -4.86 -5.09
N GLU A 79 13.35 -5.26 -6.35
CA GLU A 79 13.24 -4.33 -7.48
C GLU A 79 11.86 -3.64 -7.51
N LEU A 80 10.79 -4.38 -7.17
CA LEU A 80 9.42 -3.88 -7.04
C LEU A 80 8.76 -4.43 -5.77
N VAL A 81 8.30 -3.54 -4.89
CA VAL A 81 7.67 -3.93 -3.61
C VAL A 81 6.15 -3.74 -3.61
N ILE A 82 5.62 -2.75 -4.34
CA ILE A 82 4.21 -2.34 -4.24
C ILE A 82 3.64 -2.05 -5.62
N GLU A 83 2.85 -2.99 -6.13
CA GLU A 83 2.12 -2.86 -7.40
C GLU A 83 0.81 -2.07 -7.22
N PHE A 84 0.08 -2.33 -6.13
CA PHE A 84 -1.17 -1.62 -5.81
C PHE A 84 -1.36 -1.45 -4.30
N THR A 85 -2.18 -0.47 -3.93
CA THR A 85 -2.68 -0.26 -2.56
C THR A 85 -4.19 -0.24 -2.58
N GLY A 86 -4.83 -0.71 -1.51
CA GLY A 86 -6.29 -0.71 -1.43
C GLY A 86 -6.79 -0.56 0.00
N LEU A 87 -7.95 0.06 0.15
CA LEU A 87 -8.71 0.05 1.39
C LEU A 87 -9.62 -1.17 1.41
N ILE A 88 -9.57 -1.89 2.53
CA ILE A 88 -10.48 -2.98 2.84
C ILE A 88 -11.32 -2.53 4.02
N ARG A 89 -12.65 -2.58 3.86
CA ARG A 89 -13.57 -2.43 4.99
C ARG A 89 -13.95 -3.82 5.49
N TYR A 90 -13.50 -4.15 6.69
CA TYR A 90 -13.95 -5.32 7.44
C TYR A 90 -15.32 -5.06 8.09
#